data_AF-A0A7X6ZQN2-F1
#
_entry.id   AF-A0A7X6ZQN2-F1
#
_cell.length_a   1.000
_cell.length_b   1.000
_cell.length_c   1.000
_cell.angle_alpha   90.00
_cell.angle_beta   90.00
_cell.angle_gamma   90.00
#
_symmetry.space_group_name_H-M   'P 1'
#
loop_
_entity.id
_entity.type
_entity.pdbx_description
1 polymer ?
#
loop_
_entity_poly.entity_id
_entity_poly.type
_entity_poly.pdbx_seq_one_letter_code
_entity_poly.pdbx_strand_id
1 'polypeptide(L)'
;MNAPKFYGGRDEISYYGIRPIIQEFTSWINENVPEDGRLVFAGPSVHAYGRGHTAYLPLLSGREMMGCDYYGFPPGMVEYDYPPRATRNMPGGIHRFMTLHGASHVIAYEQRYIDYFRSEPELFEEDITLTDPAESKNNVYVIFRITGAEGRFYEGSGKVKATFNKINVSFENAPPERVVVRYNWNDRFEAKPPVRLFPFDTGEGAIFIGVEPNGVKDVCIRYRSKF
;
A
#
# COMPACT_ATOMS: atom_id res chain seq x y z
N MET A 1 -30.28 27.60 28.96
CA MET A 1 -29.09 28.31 28.43
C MET A 1 -28.50 27.38 27.37
N ASN A 2 -28.85 27.58 26.09
CA ASN A 2 -28.50 26.67 25.00
C ASN A 2 -27.46 27.34 24.10
N ALA A 3 -26.43 26.58 23.74
CA ALA A 3 -25.21 27.00 23.07
C ALA A 3 -25.18 26.96 21.51
N PRO A 4 -26.28 27.05 20.72
CA PRO A 4 -26.16 26.97 19.26
C PRO A 4 -25.99 28.34 18.56
N LYS A 5 -25.55 29.40 19.25
CA LYS A 5 -25.35 30.73 18.62
C LYS A 5 -23.93 31.03 18.12
N PHE A 6 -22.95 30.13 18.32
CA PHE A 6 -21.55 30.37 17.91
C PHE A 6 -21.07 29.59 16.68
N TYR A 7 -21.90 28.72 16.10
CA TYR A 7 -21.57 28.01 14.86
C TYR A 7 -22.54 28.45 13.75
N GLY A 8 -22.36 29.68 13.29
CA GLY A 8 -22.96 30.19 12.07
C GLY A 8 -22.19 29.64 10.87
N GLY A 9 -22.63 28.48 10.38
CA GLY A 9 -22.08 27.81 9.21
C GLY A 9 -22.87 26.53 8.94
N ARG A 10 -24.10 26.71 8.47
CA ARG A 10 -24.92 25.61 7.92
C ARG A 10 -24.34 25.26 6.55
N ASP A 11 -23.72 24.09 6.47
CA ASP A 11 -23.89 23.22 5.32
C ASP A 11 -24.40 21.89 5.87
N GLU A 12 -25.36 21.27 5.18
CA GLU A 12 -25.81 19.91 5.44
C GLU A 12 -24.61 18.98 5.27
N ILE A 13 -23.92 18.66 6.38
CA ILE A 13 -23.03 17.51 6.40
C ILE A 13 -23.93 16.29 6.34
N SER A 14 -24.31 15.92 5.12
CA SER A 14 -24.78 14.59 4.81
C SER A 14 -23.69 13.64 5.29
N TYR A 15 -24.05 12.73 6.20
CA TYR A 15 -23.25 11.53 6.43
C TYR A 15 -23.27 10.77 5.09
N TYR A 16 -22.31 11.07 4.22
CA TYR A 16 -22.19 10.39 2.95
C TYR A 16 -21.96 8.91 3.26
N GLY A 17 -22.82 8.04 2.71
CA GLY A 17 -22.42 6.66 2.44
C GLY A 17 -21.14 6.63 1.60
N ILE A 18 -20.60 5.44 1.33
CA ILE A 18 -19.40 5.26 0.50
C ILE A 18 -19.51 6.16 -0.76
N ARG A 19 -18.61 7.13 -0.91
CA ARG A 19 -18.62 8.08 -2.03
C ARG A 19 -18.55 7.34 -3.38
N PRO A 20 -19.20 7.84 -4.45
CA PRO A 20 -19.14 7.21 -5.77
C PRO A 20 -17.72 6.94 -6.27
N ILE A 21 -16.80 7.89 -6.04
CA ILE A 21 -15.38 7.73 -6.43
C ILE A 21 -14.72 6.49 -5.80
N ILE A 22 -15.13 6.09 -4.59
CA ILE A 22 -14.60 4.89 -3.93
C ILE A 22 -15.13 3.61 -4.57
N GLN A 23 -16.36 3.63 -5.05
CA GLN A 23 -16.91 2.51 -5.81
C GLN A 23 -16.19 2.37 -7.15
N GLU A 24 -15.92 3.48 -7.82
CA GLU A 24 -15.16 3.52 -9.07
C GLU A 24 -13.71 3.03 -8.87
N PHE A 25 -13.00 3.55 -7.86
CA PHE A 25 -11.70 3.01 -7.46
C PHE A 25 -11.77 1.51 -7.18
N THR A 26 -12.76 1.05 -6.41
CA THR A 26 -12.88 -0.36 -6.06
C THR A 26 -13.12 -1.24 -7.29
N SER A 27 -14.02 -0.84 -8.19
CA SER A 27 -14.30 -1.58 -9.42
C SER A 27 -13.05 -1.67 -10.29
N TRP A 28 -12.42 -0.52 -10.53
CA TRP A 28 -11.21 -0.46 -11.34
C TRP A 28 -10.08 -1.30 -10.75
N ILE A 29 -9.83 -1.22 -9.44
CA ILE A 29 -8.79 -2.01 -8.77
C ILE A 29 -9.08 -3.51 -8.91
N ASN A 30 -10.33 -3.94 -8.71
CA ASN A 30 -10.69 -5.35 -8.80
C ASN A 30 -10.51 -5.91 -10.22
N GLU A 31 -10.74 -5.09 -11.24
CA GLU A 31 -10.63 -5.47 -12.64
C GLU A 31 -9.19 -5.44 -13.18
N ASN A 32 -8.36 -4.50 -12.71
CA ASN A 32 -7.08 -4.17 -13.35
C ASN A 32 -5.85 -4.48 -12.51
N VAL A 33 -5.97 -4.54 -11.17
CA VAL A 33 -4.82 -4.80 -10.29
C VAL A 33 -4.72 -6.30 -10.00
N PRO A 34 -3.56 -6.95 -10.21
CA PRO A 34 -3.36 -8.36 -9.84
C PRO A 34 -3.73 -8.65 -8.38
N GLU A 35 -4.19 -9.86 -8.06
CA GLU A 35 -4.59 -10.24 -6.69
C GLU A 35 -3.47 -10.02 -5.67
N ASP A 36 -2.22 -10.27 -6.07
CA ASP A 36 -1.03 -10.06 -5.26
C ASP A 36 -0.43 -8.66 -5.45
N GLY A 37 -1.09 -7.76 -6.19
CA GLY A 37 -0.68 -6.38 -6.37
C GLY A 37 -0.74 -5.58 -5.07
N ARG A 38 0.14 -4.57 -4.98
CA ARG A 38 0.16 -3.58 -3.90
C ARG A 38 0.07 -2.19 -4.52
N LEU A 39 -0.82 -1.34 -3.99
CA LEU A 39 -1.00 0.02 -4.47
C LEU A 39 -0.28 1.01 -3.57
N VAL A 40 0.36 2.01 -4.17
CA VAL A 40 0.98 3.13 -3.44
C VAL A 40 0.10 4.37 -3.61
N PHE A 41 -0.15 5.10 -2.54
CA PHE A 41 -0.75 6.43 -2.59
C PHE A 41 0.38 7.45 -2.46
N ALA A 42 0.68 8.15 -3.55
CA ALA A 42 1.70 9.18 -3.57
C ALA A 42 1.15 10.51 -3.05
N GLY A 43 1.99 11.24 -2.29
CA GLY A 43 1.61 12.48 -1.65
C GLY A 43 0.94 12.32 -0.29
N PRO A 44 0.50 13.44 0.31
CA PRO A 44 -0.12 13.44 1.61
C PRO A 44 -1.52 12.86 1.60
N SER A 45 -1.65 11.64 2.10
CA SER A 45 -2.84 10.85 1.92
C SER A 45 -4.02 11.36 2.74
N VAL A 46 -3.79 11.98 3.90
CA VAL A 46 -4.87 12.55 4.70
C VAL A 46 -5.54 13.75 4.03
N HIS A 47 -4.79 14.49 3.21
CA HIS A 47 -5.26 15.75 2.63
C HIS A 47 -6.05 15.56 1.34
N ALA A 48 -5.73 14.52 0.56
CA ALA A 48 -6.50 14.17 -0.63
C ALA A 48 -7.50 13.04 -0.42
N TYR A 49 -7.14 12.07 0.40
CA TYR A 49 -7.90 10.84 0.53
C TYR A 49 -8.58 10.69 1.90
N GLY A 50 -8.27 11.58 2.85
CA GLY A 50 -8.44 11.41 4.29
C GLY A 50 -9.77 11.83 4.91
N ARG A 51 -10.86 11.91 4.16
CA ARG A 51 -12.20 11.83 4.79
C ARG A 51 -12.59 10.39 5.17
N GLY A 52 -11.60 9.54 5.49
CA GLY A 52 -11.75 8.13 5.86
C GLY A 52 -12.00 7.18 4.68
N HIS A 53 -12.16 7.69 3.46
CA HIS A 53 -12.70 6.92 2.34
C HIS A 53 -11.72 5.91 1.74
N THR A 54 -10.45 6.26 1.54
CA THR A 54 -9.45 5.32 1.00
C THR A 54 -8.96 4.30 2.02
N ALA A 55 -9.12 4.58 3.32
CA ALA A 55 -8.83 3.61 4.38
C ALA A 55 -9.71 2.35 4.27
N TYR A 56 -10.86 2.42 3.59
CA TYR A 56 -11.71 1.26 3.30
C TYR A 56 -11.31 0.51 2.03
N LEU A 57 -10.55 1.11 1.11
CA LEU A 57 -10.20 0.47 -0.15
C LEU A 57 -9.46 -0.87 0.03
N PRO A 58 -8.57 -1.08 1.02
CA PRO A 58 -7.99 -2.39 1.26
C PRO A 58 -9.04 -3.47 1.58
N LEU A 59 -10.09 -3.09 2.30
CA LEU A 59 -11.20 -3.99 2.63
C LEU A 59 -12.10 -4.23 1.41
N LEU A 60 -12.39 -3.19 0.64
CA LEU A 60 -13.31 -3.24 -0.50
C LEU A 60 -12.70 -3.91 -1.74
N SER A 61 -11.39 -3.74 -1.96
CA SER A 61 -10.68 -4.30 -3.12
C SER A 61 -9.84 -5.55 -2.81
N GLY A 62 -9.63 -5.84 -1.52
CA GLY A 62 -8.74 -6.92 -1.10
C GLY A 62 -7.28 -6.72 -1.48
N ARG A 63 -6.87 -5.52 -1.93
CA ARG A 63 -5.48 -5.20 -2.27
C ARG A 63 -4.78 -4.50 -1.11
N GLU A 64 -3.50 -4.79 -0.93
CA GLU A 64 -2.70 -4.04 0.04
C GLU A 64 -2.37 -2.65 -0.48
N MET A 65 -2.26 -1.71 0.46
CA MET A 65 -2.00 -0.30 0.16
C MET A 65 -0.85 0.23 0.99
N MET A 66 -0.09 1.15 0.41
CA MET A 66 1.04 1.85 1.01
C MET A 66 0.80 3.36 0.98
N GLY A 67 1.00 4.01 2.12
CA GLY A 67 0.83 5.45 2.33
C GLY A 67 1.14 5.78 3.80
N CYS A 68 1.30 7.04 4.16
CA CYS A 68 1.88 7.42 5.46
C CYS A 68 0.95 8.14 6.45
N ASP A 69 -0.32 8.36 6.14
CA ASP A 69 -1.18 9.23 6.98
C ASP A 69 -2.69 9.01 6.84
N TYR A 70 -3.15 7.80 6.46
CA TYR A 70 -4.58 7.49 6.29
C TYR A 70 -5.51 7.89 7.45
N TYR A 71 -4.98 7.96 8.68
CA TYR A 71 -5.75 8.16 9.91
C TYR A 71 -5.53 9.52 10.59
N GLY A 72 -4.86 10.48 9.92
CA GLY A 72 -4.66 11.81 10.48
C GLY A 72 -3.87 11.82 11.78
N PHE A 73 -2.65 11.28 11.74
CA PHE A 73 -1.73 11.30 12.87
C PHE A 73 -1.39 12.75 13.29
N PRO A 74 -0.99 12.99 14.55
CA PRO A 74 -0.55 14.31 14.99
C PRO A 74 0.63 14.84 14.15
N PRO A 75 0.67 16.16 13.84
CA PRO A 75 1.78 16.77 13.14
C PRO A 75 3.13 16.46 13.83
N GLY A 76 4.11 16.00 13.05
CA GLY A 76 5.44 15.64 13.54
C GLY A 76 5.62 14.19 14.03
N MET A 77 4.53 13.40 14.11
CA MET A 77 4.62 11.98 14.46
C MET A 77 4.96 11.09 13.25
N VAL A 78 4.54 11.50 12.06
CA VAL A 78 4.78 10.80 10.80
C VAL A 78 5.20 11.79 9.72
N GLU A 79 5.97 11.32 8.75
CA GLU A 79 6.08 11.99 7.47
C GLU A 79 4.73 11.89 6.76
N TYR A 80 4.18 13.01 6.29
CA TYR A 80 2.87 13.01 5.62
C TYR A 80 3.00 12.65 4.14
N ASP A 81 4.17 12.84 3.53
CA ASP A 81 4.37 12.64 2.10
C ASP A 81 4.94 11.25 1.82
N TYR A 82 4.39 10.56 0.82
CA TYR A 82 4.81 9.22 0.42
C TYR A 82 5.17 9.16 -1.08
N PRO A 83 6.20 8.39 -1.50
CA PRO A 83 7.17 7.63 -0.69
C PRO A 83 8.02 8.48 0.28
N PRO A 84 8.77 7.85 1.22
CA PRO A 84 9.55 8.57 2.22
C PRO A 84 10.57 9.56 1.62
N ARG A 85 10.83 10.68 2.29
CA ARG A 85 11.72 11.75 1.80
C ARG A 85 13.10 11.26 1.36
N ALA A 86 13.66 10.30 2.10
CA ALA A 86 14.97 9.74 1.79
C ALA A 86 15.00 9.11 0.39
N THR A 87 13.89 8.49 -0.05
CA THR A 87 13.80 7.86 -1.38
C THR A 87 13.51 8.90 -2.45
N ARG A 88 12.65 9.89 -2.17
CA ARG A 88 12.30 10.97 -3.12
C ARG A 88 13.49 11.85 -3.50
N ASN A 89 14.46 12.01 -2.60
CA ASN A 89 15.65 12.82 -2.84
C ASN A 89 16.76 12.08 -3.63
N MET A 90 16.59 10.78 -3.91
CA MET A 90 17.55 10.01 -4.69
C MET A 90 17.08 9.92 -6.15
N PRO A 91 17.98 10.09 -7.14
CA PRO A 91 17.65 9.83 -8.55
C PRO A 91 17.08 8.41 -8.73
N GLY A 92 15.92 8.30 -9.37
CA GLY A 92 15.19 7.02 -9.54
C GLY A 92 14.66 6.40 -8.23
N GLY A 93 14.81 7.07 -7.09
CA GLY A 93 14.54 6.49 -5.77
C GLY A 93 13.06 6.19 -5.52
N ILE A 94 12.14 6.94 -6.15
CA ILE A 94 10.70 6.68 -6.08
C ILE A 94 10.37 5.32 -6.73
N HIS A 95 10.78 5.13 -7.99
CA HIS A 95 10.57 3.89 -8.73
C HIS A 95 11.23 2.70 -8.01
N ARG A 96 12.51 2.84 -7.66
CA ARG A 96 13.27 1.81 -6.94
C ARG A 96 12.61 1.39 -5.62
N PHE A 97 12.11 2.34 -4.85
CA PHE A 97 11.39 2.06 -3.62
C PHE A 97 10.13 1.23 -3.89
N MET A 98 9.34 1.64 -4.88
CA MET A 98 8.09 0.96 -5.22
C MET A 98 8.32 -0.47 -5.70
N THR A 99 9.30 -0.68 -6.59
CA THR A 99 9.64 -2.01 -7.11
C THR A 99 10.25 -2.91 -6.03
N LEU A 100 11.14 -2.37 -5.18
CA LEU A 100 11.69 -3.09 -4.03
C LEU A 100 10.60 -3.63 -3.11
N HIS A 101 9.52 -2.86 -2.92
CA HIS A 101 8.37 -3.23 -2.10
C HIS A 101 7.24 -3.92 -2.88
N GLY A 102 7.45 -4.26 -4.16
CA GLY A 102 6.48 -5.03 -4.96
C GLY A 102 5.17 -4.28 -5.22
N ALA A 103 5.22 -2.94 -5.25
CA ALA A 103 4.07 -2.12 -5.61
C ALA A 103 3.82 -2.18 -7.12
N SER A 104 2.64 -2.65 -7.53
CA SER A 104 2.29 -2.78 -8.94
C SER A 104 1.72 -1.50 -9.53
N HIS A 105 1.08 -0.67 -8.70
CA HIS A 105 0.47 0.58 -9.14
C HIS A 105 0.73 1.70 -8.13
N VAL A 106 0.74 2.94 -8.62
CA VAL A 106 0.75 4.17 -7.82
C VAL A 106 -0.43 5.05 -8.19
N ILE A 107 -1.08 5.63 -7.19
CA ILE A 107 -2.16 6.60 -7.31
C ILE A 107 -1.61 7.96 -6.91
N ALA A 108 -1.76 8.94 -7.80
CA ALA A 108 -1.34 10.32 -7.58
C ALA A 108 -2.52 11.27 -7.69
N TYR A 109 -2.52 12.31 -6.86
CA TYR A 109 -3.49 13.41 -6.96
C TYR A 109 -2.80 14.79 -7.07
N GLU A 110 -1.59 14.93 -6.50
CA GLU A 110 -0.85 16.19 -6.61
C GLU A 110 -0.20 16.29 -7.99
N GLN A 111 -0.35 17.46 -8.60
CA GLN A 111 0.18 17.73 -9.94
C GLN A 111 1.68 17.40 -10.06
N ARG A 112 2.48 17.69 -9.03
CA ARG A 112 3.92 17.36 -9.04
C ARG A 112 4.23 15.88 -9.20
N TYR A 113 3.40 14.99 -8.65
CA TYR A 113 3.58 13.55 -8.78
C TYR A 113 3.06 13.06 -10.12
N ILE A 114 1.91 13.58 -10.55
CA ILE A 114 1.34 13.30 -11.87
C ILE A 114 2.35 13.68 -12.97
N ASP A 115 2.92 14.90 -12.89
CA ASP A 115 3.93 15.39 -13.83
C ASP A 115 5.20 14.51 -13.79
N TYR A 116 5.67 14.14 -12.59
CA TYR A 116 6.81 13.25 -12.44
C TYR A 116 6.58 11.88 -13.09
N PHE A 117 5.47 11.22 -12.81
CA PHE A 117 5.19 9.90 -13.39
C PHE A 117 5.01 9.97 -14.90
N ARG A 118 4.34 11.01 -15.42
CA ARG A 118 4.23 11.26 -16.87
C ARG A 118 5.55 11.58 -17.55
N SER A 119 6.53 12.12 -16.81
CA SER A 119 7.86 12.42 -17.36
C SER A 119 8.75 11.20 -17.50
N GLU A 120 8.37 10.06 -16.92
CA GLU A 120 9.15 8.81 -16.89
C GLU A 120 8.30 7.63 -17.43
N PRO A 121 7.79 7.69 -18.68
CA PRO A 121 6.81 6.73 -19.21
C PRO A 121 7.36 5.30 -19.34
N GLU A 122 8.66 5.11 -19.38
CA GLU A 122 9.31 3.80 -19.35
C GLU A 122 9.23 3.13 -17.96
N LEU A 123 9.07 3.93 -16.90
CA LEU A 123 8.96 3.47 -15.52
C LEU A 123 7.51 3.41 -15.03
N PHE A 124 6.65 4.30 -15.55
CA PHE A 124 5.26 4.47 -15.13
C PHE A 124 4.33 4.63 -16.34
N GLU A 125 3.38 3.72 -16.47
CA GLU A 125 2.36 3.77 -17.52
C GLU A 125 1.04 4.25 -16.96
N GLU A 126 0.47 5.34 -17.49
CA GLU A 126 -0.83 5.85 -17.05
C GLU A 126 -1.96 4.92 -17.52
N ASP A 127 -2.71 4.33 -16.59
CA ASP A 127 -3.84 3.46 -16.92
C ASP A 127 -5.16 4.23 -16.98
N ILE A 128 -5.43 5.07 -15.97
CA ILE A 128 -6.71 5.78 -15.85
C ILE A 128 -6.58 7.08 -15.07
N THR A 129 -7.41 8.05 -15.44
CA THR A 129 -7.69 9.25 -14.65
C THR A 129 -9.12 9.19 -14.15
N LEU A 130 -9.30 9.26 -12.83
CA LEU A 130 -10.59 9.33 -12.14
C LEU A 130 -10.81 10.74 -11.60
N THR A 131 -12.06 11.23 -11.61
CA THR A 131 -12.39 12.56 -11.09
C THR A 131 -13.54 12.47 -10.08
N ASP A 132 -13.36 12.99 -8.86
CA ASP A 132 -14.43 13.13 -7.86
C ASP A 132 -15.22 14.42 -8.10
N PRO A 133 -16.43 14.37 -8.70
CA PRO A 133 -17.20 15.58 -8.96
C PRO A 133 -17.70 16.26 -7.68
N ALA A 134 -17.65 15.57 -6.52
CA ALA A 134 -18.07 16.13 -5.23
C ALA A 134 -16.98 17.00 -4.58
N GLU A 135 -15.76 17.05 -5.13
CA GLU A 135 -14.66 17.87 -4.63
C GLU A 135 -14.27 18.93 -5.65
N SER A 136 -14.09 20.17 -5.19
CA SER A 136 -13.68 21.31 -6.03
C SER A 136 -12.17 21.49 -6.13
N LYS A 137 -11.41 20.81 -5.26
CA LYS A 137 -9.94 20.83 -5.20
C LYS A 137 -9.44 19.41 -5.01
N ASN A 138 -8.29 19.11 -5.61
CA ASN A 138 -7.64 17.78 -5.51
C ASN A 138 -8.60 16.64 -5.87
N ASN A 139 -9.40 16.85 -6.91
CA ASN A 139 -10.45 15.93 -7.32
C ASN A 139 -10.03 15.00 -8.45
N VAL A 140 -8.84 15.18 -9.02
CA VAL A 140 -8.29 14.33 -10.08
C VAL A 140 -7.32 13.35 -9.46
N TYR A 141 -7.51 12.08 -9.78
CA TYR A 141 -6.66 10.98 -9.36
C TYR A 141 -6.17 10.23 -10.59
N VAL A 142 -4.86 10.10 -10.75
CA VAL A 142 -4.25 9.40 -11.87
C VAL A 142 -3.59 8.13 -11.33
N ILE A 143 -3.91 7.00 -11.94
CA ILE A 143 -3.35 5.70 -11.58
C ILE A 143 -2.34 5.30 -12.64
N PHE A 144 -1.15 4.94 -12.18
CA PHE A 144 -0.06 4.48 -13.03
C PHE A 144 0.32 3.05 -12.65
N ARG A 145 0.51 2.20 -13.65
CA ARG A 145 1.18 0.91 -13.52
C ARG A 145 2.69 1.11 -13.45
N ILE A 146 3.35 0.35 -12.58
CA ILE A 146 4.79 0.48 -12.31
C ILE A 146 5.53 -0.63 -13.04
N THR A 147 6.44 -0.26 -13.94
CA THR A 147 7.27 -1.21 -14.69
C THR A 147 8.29 -1.88 -13.77
N GLY A 148 8.47 -3.20 -13.89
CA GLY A 148 9.47 -3.95 -13.13
C GLY A 148 9.10 -4.25 -11.67
N ALA A 149 7.83 -4.09 -11.29
CA ALA A 149 7.34 -4.50 -9.98
C ALA A 149 6.91 -5.98 -9.96
N GLU A 150 7.62 -6.80 -9.21
CA GLU A 150 7.49 -8.27 -9.26
C GLU A 150 6.75 -8.87 -8.06
N GLY A 151 5.48 -8.51 -7.83
CA GLY A 151 4.63 -9.18 -6.83
C GLY A 151 5.25 -9.29 -5.42
N ARG A 152 5.00 -10.40 -4.72
CA ARG A 152 5.27 -10.53 -3.27
C ARG A 152 6.60 -11.15 -2.86
N PHE A 153 7.35 -11.72 -3.80
CA PHE A 153 8.60 -12.42 -3.52
C PHE A 153 9.80 -11.64 -4.00
N TYR A 154 10.69 -11.29 -3.07
CA TYR A 154 12.02 -10.78 -3.41
C TYR A 154 12.91 -11.91 -3.93
N GLU A 155 12.78 -13.10 -3.35
CA GLU A 155 13.42 -14.33 -3.85
C GLU A 155 12.43 -15.49 -3.81
N GLY A 156 12.44 -16.30 -4.87
CA GLY A 156 11.56 -17.46 -5.02
C GLY A 156 10.18 -17.08 -5.55
N SER A 157 9.23 -18.01 -5.42
CA SER A 157 7.88 -17.84 -5.95
C SER A 157 6.86 -18.63 -5.14
N GLY A 158 5.60 -18.22 -5.21
CA GLY A 158 4.48 -18.85 -4.54
C GLY A 158 3.29 -17.90 -4.50
N LYS A 159 2.37 -18.11 -3.56
CA LYS A 159 1.28 -17.17 -3.27
C LYS A 159 1.44 -16.63 -1.87
N VAL A 160 1.20 -15.33 -1.71
CA VAL A 160 1.18 -14.69 -0.39
C VAL A 160 -0.17 -14.05 -0.16
N LYS A 161 -0.78 -14.34 0.99
CA LYS A 161 -1.99 -13.70 1.46
C LYS A 161 -1.78 -13.19 2.87
N ALA A 162 -1.83 -11.87 3.05
CA ALA A 162 -1.76 -11.26 4.36
C ALA A 162 -3.14 -10.80 4.83
N THR A 163 -3.33 -10.83 6.14
CA THR A 163 -4.41 -10.16 6.85
C THR A 163 -3.82 -9.46 8.07
N PHE A 164 -4.63 -8.74 8.84
CA PHE A 164 -4.17 -7.89 9.95
C PHE A 164 -3.11 -8.51 10.89
N ASN A 165 -3.18 -9.82 11.21
CA ASN A 165 -2.28 -10.49 12.15
C ASN A 165 -1.55 -11.73 11.61
N LYS A 166 -1.66 -12.03 10.31
CA LYS A 166 -1.06 -13.22 9.71
C LYS A 166 -0.65 -12.98 8.27
N ILE A 167 0.43 -13.63 7.87
CA ILE A 167 0.88 -13.74 6.49
C ILE A 167 0.93 -15.24 6.18
N ASN A 168 0.18 -15.68 5.18
CA ASN A 168 0.25 -17.05 4.68
C ASN A 168 1.06 -17.07 3.39
N VAL A 169 2.05 -17.94 3.33
CA VAL A 169 2.88 -18.20 2.16
C VAL A 169 2.64 -19.64 1.73
N SER A 170 2.17 -19.85 0.50
CA SER A 170 1.84 -21.19 -0.02
C SER A 170 2.61 -21.50 -1.30
N PHE A 171 3.13 -22.72 -1.39
CA PHE A 171 3.89 -23.22 -2.54
C PHE A 171 3.09 -24.27 -3.32
N GLU A 172 2.90 -24.07 -4.62
CA GLU A 172 2.17 -25.03 -5.46
C GLU A 172 2.95 -26.34 -5.63
N ASN A 173 4.27 -26.22 -5.80
CA ASN A 173 5.21 -27.33 -5.95
C ASN A 173 5.86 -27.74 -4.61
N ALA A 174 6.90 -28.58 -4.67
CA ALA A 174 7.73 -28.85 -3.51
C ALA A 174 8.27 -27.52 -2.93
N PRO A 175 8.18 -27.29 -1.61
CA PRO A 175 8.68 -26.06 -1.00
C PRO A 175 10.18 -25.91 -1.29
N PRO A 176 10.64 -24.72 -1.68
CA PRO A 176 12.07 -24.48 -1.86
C PRO A 176 12.80 -24.52 -0.51
N GLU A 177 14.12 -24.60 -0.55
CA GLU A 177 14.94 -24.51 0.67
C GLU A 177 14.74 -23.15 1.38
N ARG A 178 14.56 -22.09 0.58
CA ARG A 178 14.43 -20.71 1.04
C ARG A 178 13.56 -19.88 0.10
N VAL A 179 12.83 -18.93 0.67
CA VAL A 179 12.23 -17.77 -0.03
C VAL A 179 12.38 -16.48 0.78
N VAL A 180 12.21 -15.34 0.13
CA VAL A 180 12.13 -14.02 0.78
C VAL A 180 10.86 -13.30 0.33
N VAL A 181 10.01 -12.90 1.28
CA VAL A 181 8.76 -12.18 1.00
C VAL A 181 8.89 -10.69 1.33
N ARG A 182 8.31 -9.82 0.49
CA ARG A 182 8.37 -8.34 0.59
C ARG A 182 7.49 -7.75 1.70
N TYR A 183 7.75 -8.20 2.93
CA TYR A 183 7.18 -7.67 4.18
C TYR A 183 8.33 -7.33 5.11
N ASN A 184 8.26 -6.18 5.78
CA ASN A 184 9.31 -5.75 6.69
C ASN A 184 9.43 -6.73 7.86
N TRP A 185 10.67 -7.07 8.22
CA TRP A 185 10.98 -7.95 9.35
C TRP A 185 10.56 -7.34 10.69
N ASN A 186 10.22 -8.22 11.64
CA ASN A 186 10.06 -7.90 13.04
C ASN A 186 10.42 -9.13 13.88
N ASP A 187 11.18 -8.93 14.97
CA ASP A 187 11.63 -10.03 15.84
C ASP A 187 10.50 -10.78 16.55
N ARG A 188 9.27 -10.24 16.51
CA ARG A 188 8.08 -10.87 17.06
C ARG A 188 7.33 -11.73 16.07
N PHE A 189 7.80 -11.85 14.81
CA PHE A 189 7.23 -12.82 13.91
C PHE A 189 7.59 -14.24 14.32
N GLU A 190 6.60 -15.13 14.22
CA GLU A 190 6.75 -16.53 14.49
C GLU A 190 6.02 -17.38 13.46
N ALA A 191 6.55 -18.56 13.21
CA ALA A 191 5.92 -19.63 12.47
C ALA A 191 6.07 -20.93 13.26
N LYS A 192 5.20 -21.91 13.00
CA LYS A 192 5.30 -23.21 13.66
C LYS A 192 6.50 -23.99 13.09
N PRO A 193 7.30 -24.67 13.94
CA PRO A 193 8.29 -25.63 13.46
C PRO A 193 7.65 -26.65 12.51
N PRO A 194 8.39 -27.13 11.49
CA PRO A 194 9.83 -26.95 11.27
C PRO A 194 10.22 -25.65 10.56
N VAL A 195 9.28 -24.75 10.25
CA VAL A 195 9.58 -23.49 9.55
C VAL A 195 10.54 -22.62 10.38
N ARG A 196 11.55 -22.04 9.71
CA ARG A 196 12.41 -21.02 10.31
C ARG A 196 12.24 -19.69 9.59
N LEU A 197 12.14 -18.62 10.37
CA LEU A 197 12.07 -17.25 9.87
C LEU A 197 13.38 -16.53 10.22
N PHE A 198 13.85 -15.66 9.34
CA PHE A 198 15.07 -14.89 9.56
C PHE A 198 14.97 -13.50 8.91
N PRO A 199 15.67 -12.48 9.47
CA PRO A 199 15.79 -11.19 8.81
C PRO A 199 16.63 -11.33 7.55
N PHE A 200 16.13 -10.85 6.43
CA PHE A 200 16.87 -10.77 5.17
C PHE A 200 17.14 -9.31 4.83
N ASP A 201 18.40 -8.89 4.87
CA ASP A 201 18.82 -7.55 4.45
C ASP A 201 18.87 -7.49 2.91
N THR A 202 18.08 -6.60 2.31
CA THR A 202 18.08 -6.42 0.85
C THR A 202 19.33 -5.69 0.35
N GLY A 203 20.12 -5.06 1.23
CA GLY A 203 21.18 -4.13 0.87
C GLY A 203 20.65 -2.78 0.36
N GLU A 204 19.33 -2.58 0.38
CA GLU A 204 18.64 -1.41 -0.17
C GLU A 204 17.84 -0.64 0.90
N GLY A 205 18.24 -0.78 2.17
CA GLY A 205 17.62 -0.09 3.30
C GLY A 205 16.29 -0.71 3.75
N ALA A 206 15.97 -1.93 3.30
CA ALA A 206 14.84 -2.71 3.77
C ALA A 206 15.33 -4.06 4.33
N ILE A 207 14.71 -4.51 5.42
CA ILE A 207 14.91 -5.84 5.97
C ILE A 207 13.60 -6.60 5.79
N PHE A 208 13.62 -7.65 4.98
CA PHE A 208 12.46 -8.47 4.65
C PHE A 208 12.41 -9.78 5.45
N ILE A 209 11.29 -10.48 5.36
CA ILE A 209 11.11 -11.78 5.99
C ILE A 209 11.67 -12.87 5.07
N GLY A 210 12.79 -13.46 5.49
CA GLY A 210 13.27 -14.73 4.96
C GLY A 210 12.55 -15.92 5.59
N VAL A 211 12.28 -16.95 4.80
CA VAL A 211 11.56 -18.16 5.22
C VAL A 211 12.33 -19.38 4.73
N GLU A 212 12.67 -20.30 5.63
CA GLU A 212 13.07 -21.68 5.35
C GLU A 212 11.86 -22.59 5.64
N PRO A 213 11.10 -23.04 4.61
CA PRO A 213 9.88 -23.81 4.82
C PRO A 213 10.11 -25.20 5.42
N ASN A 214 11.29 -25.80 5.21
CA ASN A 214 11.66 -27.13 5.71
C ASN A 214 10.61 -28.20 5.40
N GLY A 215 10.15 -28.25 4.13
CA GLY A 215 9.16 -29.20 3.64
C GLY A 215 7.69 -28.80 3.86
N VAL A 216 7.42 -27.69 4.54
CA VAL A 216 6.05 -27.19 4.76
C VAL A 216 5.56 -26.41 3.52
N LYS A 217 4.44 -26.84 2.93
CA LYS A 217 3.82 -26.16 1.78
C LYS A 217 3.09 -24.88 2.13
N ASP A 218 2.47 -24.82 3.30
CA ASP A 218 1.66 -23.70 3.76
C ASP A 218 2.25 -23.13 5.04
N VAL A 219 3.05 -22.07 4.88
CA VAL A 219 3.71 -21.38 5.99
C VAL A 219 2.80 -20.27 6.51
N CYS A 220 2.43 -20.34 7.79
CA CYS A 220 1.68 -19.30 8.48
C CYS A 220 2.62 -18.52 9.40
N ILE A 221 2.88 -17.26 9.05
CA ILE A 221 3.65 -16.30 9.84
C ILE A 221 2.66 -15.45 10.64
N ARG A 222 2.89 -15.31 11.94
CA ARG A 222 2.05 -14.51 12.83
C ARG A 222 2.89 -13.55 13.64
N TYR A 223 2.28 -12.44 14.03
CA TYR A 223 2.89 -11.55 15.02
C TYR A 223 2.55 -12.05 16.42
N ARG A 224 3.57 -12.24 17.26
CA ARG A 224 3.38 -12.57 18.67
C ARG A 224 2.83 -11.37 19.44
N SER A 225 1.52 -11.35 19.66
CA SER A 225 0.90 -10.41 20.60
C SER A 225 1.37 -10.72 22.01
N LYS A 226 1.79 -9.69 22.76
CA LYS A 226 2.08 -9.78 24.20
C LYS A 226 0.93 -9.26 25.07
N PHE A 227 -0.24 -9.06 24.49
CA PHE A 227 -1.45 -8.62 25.17
C PHE A 227 -2.46 -9.76 25.21
#